data_AF-A0A3G2HST5-F1
#
_entry.id   AF-A0A3G2HST5-F1
#
_cell.length_a   1.000
_cell.length_b   1.000
_cell.length_c   1.000
_cell.angle_alpha   90.00
_cell.angle_beta   90.00
_cell.angle_gamma   90.00
#
_symmetry.space_group_name_H-M   'P 1'
#
loop_
_entity.id
_entity.type
_entity.pdbx_description
1 polymer ?
#
loop_
_entity_poly.entity_id
_entity_poly.type
_entity_poly.pdbx_seq_one_letter_code
_entity_poly.pdbx_strand_id
1 'polypeptide(L)'
;MLMLHISDIHFKSPDCLEQWMDPDFPIRTRMMRDLTEQVRMLGGKVGAILIGGDVAFKAAPDEYQTARAWIQQLSEIAGCPKERVFVVPGNHDVDRSVIRGSVQIQNAQHAIASTALANREWKLRQQLRDEATGQLLFQAHSAYNEFAAPFGCQIWPAKPFWHQDISLENGVNLRLYGLTSTLLSGREGNDDNERDLYLSPLQTVLDPAPNTLNLVLCHHPIDWLDDGEAVDDALTARAAFHVFGHKHKQRLVMDANYVRFAAAAVNPSRGERPYDPGYNLIRLEVEGIGTERRVKVEVRQRRMQDNPERFIAIQNSQGQDVFTSMICVPEEGDLFATMELPDQAVSVMYGPDEHSSGAQTVHDAEASMGEADTRDLLYRFWNLTSSQRRDIATSLGLLQDGDMKLPEPERYGRALIWAAELQIMEQVAAEVARLEI
;
A
#
# COMPACT_ATOMS: atom_id res chain seq x y z
N MET A 1 -2.61 9.25 15.97
CA MET A 1 -1.50 8.98 15.00
C MET A 1 -1.37 10.09 13.96
N LEU A 2 -0.15 10.51 13.61
CA LEU A 2 0.14 11.42 12.49
C LEU A 2 0.74 10.63 11.31
N MET A 3 0.28 10.84 10.09
CA MET A 3 0.76 10.17 8.88
C MET A 3 1.26 11.20 7.86
N LEU A 4 2.31 10.85 7.12
CA LEU A 4 2.78 11.59 5.96
C LEU A 4 2.25 10.92 4.69
N HIS A 5 1.64 11.69 3.79
CA HIS A 5 1.22 11.19 2.48
C HIS A 5 1.90 11.99 1.36
N ILE A 6 2.64 11.27 0.52
CA ILE A 6 3.42 11.77 -0.62
C ILE A 6 3.17 10.88 -1.84
N SER A 7 3.43 11.39 -3.04
CA SER A 7 3.31 10.64 -4.29
C SER A 7 4.16 11.30 -5.39
N ASP A 8 4.40 10.60 -6.50
CA ASP A 8 4.99 11.16 -7.72
C ASP A 8 6.33 11.86 -7.44
N ILE A 9 7.29 11.06 -6.99
CA ILE A 9 8.65 11.49 -6.61
C ILE A 9 9.58 11.47 -7.82
N HIS A 10 9.33 10.56 -8.78
CA HIS A 10 9.97 10.55 -10.10
C HIS A 10 11.51 10.57 -10.06
N PHE A 11 12.13 9.71 -9.25
CA PHE A 11 13.58 9.55 -9.31
C PHE A 11 14.00 9.10 -10.71
N LYS A 12 14.82 9.91 -11.37
CA LYS A 12 15.15 9.76 -12.79
C LYS A 12 16.64 9.56 -13.00
N SER A 13 17.02 8.37 -13.44
CA SER A 13 18.40 8.05 -13.85
C SER A 13 18.69 8.60 -15.26
N PRO A 14 19.91 9.11 -15.52
CA PRO A 14 21.05 9.16 -14.58
C PRO A 14 21.04 10.40 -13.67
N ASP A 15 20.13 11.35 -13.87
CA ASP A 15 20.12 12.66 -13.19
C ASP A 15 20.13 12.52 -11.65
N CYS A 16 19.36 11.57 -11.11
CA CYS A 16 19.23 11.34 -9.67
C CYS A 16 20.35 10.50 -9.03
N LEU A 17 21.29 9.99 -9.82
CA LEU A 17 22.40 9.18 -9.29
C LEU A 17 23.46 10.05 -8.60
N GLU A 18 23.56 11.32 -9.03
CA GLU A 18 24.51 12.30 -8.53
C GLU A 18 23.75 13.55 -8.08
N GLN A 19 23.81 13.92 -6.80
CA GLN A 19 22.98 15.00 -6.23
C GLN A 19 23.14 16.35 -6.95
N TRP A 20 24.32 16.65 -7.51
CA TRP A 20 24.59 17.90 -8.22
C TRP A 20 24.04 17.92 -9.65
N MET A 21 23.68 16.76 -10.20
CA MET A 21 23.00 16.60 -11.49
C MET A 21 21.49 16.58 -11.35
N ASP A 22 20.97 16.21 -10.18
CA ASP A 22 19.56 16.09 -9.90
C ASP A 22 18.91 17.47 -9.72
N PRO A 23 18.12 17.95 -10.69
CA PRO A 23 17.55 19.28 -10.62
C PRO A 23 16.46 19.39 -9.55
N ASP A 24 15.88 18.26 -9.12
CA ASP A 24 14.74 18.15 -8.21
C ASP A 24 15.17 17.92 -6.76
N PHE A 25 16.45 17.64 -6.52
CA PHE A 25 17.07 17.52 -5.20
C PHE A 25 16.83 18.72 -4.27
N PRO A 26 16.91 19.99 -4.73
CA PRO A 26 16.60 21.15 -3.89
C PRO A 26 15.14 21.17 -3.40
N ILE A 27 14.19 20.71 -4.21
CA ILE A 27 12.77 20.65 -3.85
C ILE A 27 12.55 19.64 -2.73
N ARG A 28 13.12 18.43 -2.88
CA ARG A 28 13.08 17.40 -1.83
C ARG A 28 13.77 17.87 -0.55
N THR A 29 14.89 18.59 -0.66
CA THR A 29 15.57 19.18 0.51
C THR A 29 14.68 20.18 1.25
N ARG A 30 13.96 21.06 0.54
CA ARG A 30 13.04 22.03 1.17
C ARG A 30 11.83 21.35 1.79
N MET A 31 11.29 20.33 1.12
CA MET A 31 10.20 19.53 1.66
C MET A 31 10.61 18.85 2.98
N MET A 32 11.79 18.24 3.03
CA MET A 32 12.33 17.62 4.25
C MET A 32 12.51 18.63 5.40
N ARG A 33 12.96 19.86 5.10
CA ARG A 33 13.06 20.93 6.11
C ARG A 33 11.69 21.37 6.63
N ASP A 34 10.74 21.64 5.73
CA ASP A 34 9.37 21.99 6.11
C ASP A 34 8.73 20.87 6.92
N LEU A 35 8.88 19.61 6.49
CA LEU A 35 8.38 18.44 7.21
C LEU A 35 8.96 18.36 8.62
N THR A 36 10.26 18.58 8.79
CA THR A 36 10.90 18.57 10.12
C THR A 36 10.26 19.61 11.05
N GLU A 37 9.99 20.82 10.53
CA GLU A 37 9.30 21.87 11.28
C GLU A 37 7.86 21.48 11.61
N GLN A 38 7.11 20.94 10.64
CA GLN A 38 5.73 20.49 10.84
C GLN A 38 5.66 19.36 11.88
N VAL A 39 6.51 18.35 11.78
CA VAL A 39 6.56 17.22 12.71
C VAL A 39 6.83 17.71 14.12
N ARG A 40 7.80 18.62 14.30
CA ARG A 40 8.08 19.24 15.60
C ARG A 40 6.86 19.96 16.18
N MET A 41 6.14 20.73 15.36
CA MET A 41 4.93 21.44 15.79
C MET A 41 3.77 20.50 16.14
N LEU A 42 3.73 19.33 15.50
CA LEU A 42 2.61 18.39 15.54
C LEU A 42 2.83 17.19 16.48
N GLY A 43 3.71 17.31 17.46
CA GLY A 43 3.91 16.28 18.49
C GLY A 43 5.09 15.33 18.23
N GLY A 44 5.99 15.68 17.31
CA GLY A 44 7.36 15.19 17.29
C GLY A 44 7.64 13.88 16.55
N LYS A 45 6.62 13.17 16.04
CA LYS A 45 6.83 11.98 15.21
C LYS A 45 5.70 11.71 14.22
N VAL A 46 6.06 11.16 13.07
CA VAL A 46 5.15 10.52 12.11
C VAL A 46 5.03 9.03 12.47
N GLY A 47 3.81 8.53 12.51
CA GLY A 47 3.49 7.14 12.81
C GLY A 47 3.36 6.25 11.57
N ALA A 48 3.25 6.81 10.36
CA ALA A 48 3.31 6.08 9.09
C ALA A 48 3.60 7.02 7.90
N ILE A 49 4.31 6.52 6.88
CA ILE A 49 4.52 7.21 5.60
C ILE A 49 3.79 6.42 4.50
N LEU A 50 2.88 7.09 3.79
CA LEU A 50 2.13 6.54 2.66
C LEU A 50 2.69 7.14 1.37
N ILE A 51 3.15 6.29 0.45
CA ILE A 51 3.70 6.69 -0.85
C ILE A 51 2.77 6.19 -1.96
N GLY A 52 2.08 7.12 -2.61
CA GLY A 52 1.05 6.89 -3.62
C GLY A 52 1.53 6.44 -5.00
N GLY A 53 2.75 5.91 -5.13
CA GLY A 53 3.33 5.47 -6.41
C GLY A 53 4.12 6.55 -7.15
N ASP A 54 4.63 6.17 -8.32
CA ASP A 54 5.58 6.93 -9.14
C ASP A 54 6.82 7.32 -8.33
N VAL A 55 7.41 6.30 -7.72
CA VAL A 55 8.68 6.44 -6.99
C VAL A 55 9.82 6.60 -7.98
N ALA A 56 9.90 5.70 -8.96
CA ALA A 56 10.84 5.75 -10.06
C ALA A 56 10.23 6.49 -11.26
N PHE A 57 11.08 6.97 -12.17
CA PHE A 57 10.65 7.63 -13.42
C PHE A 57 10.42 6.63 -14.56
N LYS A 58 11.11 5.48 -14.55
CA LYS A 58 11.01 4.46 -15.60
C LYS A 58 11.27 3.05 -15.07
N ALA A 59 10.98 2.83 -13.80
CA ALA A 59 11.18 1.57 -13.08
C ALA A 59 12.62 1.02 -13.13
N ALA A 60 13.64 1.88 -13.24
CA ALA A 60 15.02 1.42 -13.27
C ALA A 60 15.50 1.04 -11.85
N PRO A 61 16.24 -0.07 -11.66
CA PRO A 61 16.70 -0.49 -10.34
C PRO A 61 17.55 0.54 -9.58
N ASP A 62 18.35 1.34 -10.29
CA ASP A 62 19.17 2.41 -9.72
C ASP A 62 18.35 3.61 -9.24
N GLU A 63 17.21 3.90 -9.88
CA GLU A 63 16.23 4.89 -9.41
C GLU A 63 15.66 4.48 -8.04
N TYR A 64 15.29 3.19 -7.89
CA TYR A 64 14.82 2.67 -6.61
C TYR A 64 15.90 2.65 -5.53
N GLN A 65 17.16 2.44 -5.90
CA GLN A 65 18.28 2.53 -4.96
C GLN A 65 18.41 3.96 -4.40
N THR A 66 18.39 4.98 -5.26
CA THR A 66 18.36 6.39 -4.84
C THR A 66 17.12 6.69 -4.01
N ALA A 67 15.94 6.21 -4.44
CA ALA A 67 14.69 6.42 -3.73
C ALA A 67 14.72 5.83 -2.31
N ARG A 68 15.25 4.62 -2.15
CA ARG A 68 15.35 3.96 -0.84
C ARG A 68 16.24 4.71 0.13
N ALA A 69 17.38 5.23 -0.34
CA ALA A 69 18.26 6.08 0.47
C ALA A 69 17.54 7.36 0.92
N TRP A 70 16.78 8.00 0.02
CA TRP A 70 16.01 9.20 0.34
C TRP A 70 14.84 8.90 1.31
N ILE A 71 14.09 7.82 1.10
CA ILE A 71 12.99 7.40 1.98
C ILE A 71 13.51 7.06 3.39
N GLN A 72 14.69 6.45 3.49
CA GLN A 72 15.32 6.21 4.78
C GLN A 72 15.61 7.53 5.51
N GLN A 73 16.24 8.50 4.84
CA GLN A 73 16.48 9.81 5.42
C GLN A 73 15.18 10.52 5.80
N LEU A 74 14.15 10.44 4.96
CA LEU A 74 12.82 10.99 5.22
C LEU A 74 12.20 10.38 6.47
N SER A 75 12.30 9.06 6.63
CA SER A 75 11.80 8.34 7.80
C SER A 75 12.52 8.77 9.08
N GLU A 76 13.86 8.87 9.02
CA GLU A 76 14.70 9.32 10.14
C GLU A 76 14.33 10.73 10.61
N ILE A 77 14.23 11.72 9.71
CA ILE A 77 13.89 13.10 10.09
C ILE A 77 12.44 13.25 10.58
N ALA A 78 11.54 12.39 10.09
CA ALA A 78 10.14 12.40 10.49
C ALA A 78 9.91 11.66 11.82
N GLY A 79 10.92 10.96 12.34
CA GLY A 79 10.79 10.06 13.49
C GLY A 79 9.86 8.88 13.20
N CYS A 80 9.71 8.50 11.92
CA CYS A 80 8.91 7.36 11.50
C CYS A 80 9.78 6.09 11.50
N PRO A 81 9.32 5.00 12.13
CA PRO A 81 9.99 3.72 11.97
C PRO A 81 10.04 3.34 10.48
N LYS A 82 11.21 2.86 10.01
CA LYS A 82 11.47 2.49 8.62
C LYS A 82 10.49 1.44 8.10
N GLU A 83 10.01 0.62 9.01
CA GLU A 83 9.03 -0.42 8.76
C GLU A 83 7.64 0.18 8.57
N ARG A 84 7.31 1.37 9.05
CA ARG A 84 5.98 2.00 8.82
C ARG A 84 5.90 2.85 7.55
N VAL A 85 6.61 2.44 6.51
CA VAL A 85 6.49 2.96 5.15
C VAL A 85 5.64 2.01 4.32
N PHE A 86 4.66 2.54 3.60
CA PHE A 86 3.70 1.80 2.79
C PHE A 86 3.69 2.38 1.37
N VAL A 87 3.78 1.51 0.37
CA VAL A 87 3.99 1.92 -1.03
C VAL A 87 3.04 1.16 -1.96
N VAL A 88 2.59 1.82 -3.02
CA VAL A 88 1.90 1.19 -4.17
C VAL A 88 2.66 1.55 -5.45
N PRO A 89 2.55 0.77 -6.53
CA PRO A 89 3.19 1.15 -7.79
C PRO A 89 2.36 2.23 -8.48
N GLY A 90 3.05 3.19 -9.11
CA GLY A 90 2.47 4.06 -10.13
C GLY A 90 2.82 3.63 -11.57
N ASN A 91 2.33 4.35 -12.57
CA ASN A 91 2.54 3.96 -13.98
C ASN A 91 4.00 4.14 -14.45
N HIS A 92 4.80 4.96 -13.77
CA HIS A 92 6.25 5.07 -13.97
C HIS A 92 7.06 4.01 -13.21
N ASP A 93 6.43 3.31 -12.26
CA ASP A 93 6.97 2.11 -11.61
C ASP A 93 6.78 0.84 -12.45
N VAL A 94 6.24 0.97 -13.68
CA VAL A 94 6.11 -0.10 -14.68
C VAL A 94 7.19 0.06 -15.74
N ASP A 95 8.05 -0.95 -15.90
CA ASP A 95 9.06 -0.97 -16.96
C ASP A 95 8.42 -1.21 -18.33
N ARG A 96 8.13 -0.11 -19.03
CA ARG A 96 7.54 -0.14 -20.37
C ARG A 96 8.48 -0.76 -21.42
N SER A 97 9.78 -0.82 -21.17
CA SER A 97 10.72 -1.48 -22.08
C SER A 97 10.53 -3.00 -22.08
N VAL A 98 10.22 -3.58 -20.92
CA VAL A 98 9.84 -5.00 -20.78
C VAL A 98 8.56 -5.28 -21.56
N ILE A 99 7.57 -4.39 -21.47
CA ILE A 99 6.31 -4.53 -22.22
C ILE A 99 6.57 -4.45 -23.73
N ARG A 100 7.30 -3.44 -24.21
CA ARG A 100 7.65 -3.30 -25.64
C ARG A 100 8.42 -4.51 -26.18
N GLY A 101 9.28 -5.11 -25.36
CA GLY A 101 10.06 -6.28 -25.72
C GLY A 101 9.29 -7.61 -25.68
N SER A 102 8.05 -7.64 -25.18
CA SER A 102 7.30 -8.87 -24.94
C SER A 102 5.91 -8.86 -25.58
N VAL A 103 5.77 -9.56 -26.70
CA VAL A 103 4.48 -9.77 -27.39
C VAL A 103 3.48 -10.48 -26.49
N GLN A 104 3.96 -11.38 -25.62
CA GLN A 104 3.12 -12.14 -24.69
C GLN A 104 2.48 -11.23 -23.64
N ILE A 105 3.24 -10.27 -23.07
CA ILE A 105 2.70 -9.29 -22.14
C ILE A 105 1.67 -8.40 -22.85
N GLN A 106 2.01 -7.89 -24.05
CA GLN A 106 1.08 -7.08 -24.84
C GLN A 106 -0.21 -7.82 -25.15
N ASN A 107 -0.13 -9.11 -25.54
CA ASN A 107 -1.29 -9.94 -25.80
C ASN A 107 -2.15 -10.16 -24.55
N ALA A 108 -1.53 -10.36 -23.38
CA ALA A 108 -2.24 -10.52 -22.12
C ALA A 108 -2.98 -9.23 -21.72
N GLN A 109 -2.30 -8.09 -21.76
CA GLN A 109 -2.89 -6.77 -21.50
C GLN A 109 -4.00 -6.45 -22.51
N HIS A 110 -3.77 -6.69 -23.80
CA HIS A 110 -4.77 -6.50 -24.85
C HIS A 110 -5.98 -7.41 -24.63
N ALA A 111 -5.79 -8.69 -24.29
CA ALA A 111 -6.88 -9.62 -24.04
C ALA A 111 -7.79 -9.15 -22.89
N ILE A 112 -7.20 -8.61 -21.81
CA ILE A 112 -7.96 -8.04 -20.70
C ILE A 112 -8.69 -6.77 -21.15
N ALA A 113 -7.96 -5.80 -21.71
CA ALA A 113 -8.51 -4.49 -22.02
C ALA A 113 -9.60 -4.53 -23.11
N SER A 114 -9.43 -5.38 -24.14
CA SER A 114 -10.40 -5.52 -25.23
C SER A 114 -11.63 -6.36 -24.86
N THR A 115 -11.61 -7.08 -23.73
CA THR A 115 -12.79 -7.80 -23.24
C THR A 115 -13.81 -6.81 -22.71
N ALA A 116 -15.09 -6.95 -23.10
CA ALA A 116 -16.16 -6.10 -22.60
C ALA A 116 -16.21 -6.08 -21.06
N LEU A 117 -16.49 -4.91 -20.46
CA LEU A 117 -16.42 -4.69 -19.02
C LEU A 117 -17.13 -5.77 -18.19
N ALA A 118 -18.33 -6.20 -18.62
CA ALA A 118 -19.11 -7.26 -17.95
C ALA A 118 -18.39 -8.63 -17.83
N ASN A 119 -17.41 -8.91 -18.70
CA ASN A 119 -16.62 -10.14 -18.69
C ASN A 119 -15.14 -9.89 -18.34
N ARG A 120 -14.75 -8.64 -18.07
CA ARG A 120 -13.34 -8.28 -17.90
C ARG A 120 -12.75 -8.85 -16.62
N GLU A 121 -13.53 -8.93 -15.53
CA GLU A 121 -13.10 -9.62 -14.31
C GLU A 121 -12.76 -11.09 -14.59
N TRP A 122 -13.64 -11.80 -15.30
CA TRP A 122 -13.40 -13.20 -15.67
C TRP A 122 -12.12 -13.34 -16.49
N LYS A 123 -11.91 -12.46 -17.48
CA LYS A 123 -10.70 -12.47 -18.31
C LYS A 123 -9.45 -12.19 -17.48
N LEU A 124 -9.47 -11.19 -16.61
CA LEU A 124 -8.35 -10.90 -15.72
C LEU A 124 -8.03 -12.11 -14.84
N ARG A 125 -9.03 -12.71 -14.18
CA ARG A 125 -8.85 -13.93 -13.37
C ARG A 125 -8.27 -15.08 -14.20
N GLN A 126 -8.69 -15.23 -15.45
CA GLN A 126 -8.15 -16.24 -16.35
C GLN A 126 -6.65 -16.03 -16.58
N GLN A 127 -6.21 -14.79 -16.86
CA GLN A 127 -4.78 -14.50 -17.06
C GLN A 127 -3.97 -14.67 -15.78
N LEU A 128 -4.48 -14.18 -14.64
CA LEU A 128 -3.79 -14.27 -13.35
C LEU A 128 -3.62 -15.71 -12.84
N ARG A 129 -4.57 -16.60 -13.15
CA ARG A 129 -4.52 -18.02 -12.74
C ARG A 129 -3.65 -18.88 -13.64
N ASP A 130 -3.35 -18.43 -14.85
CA ASP A 130 -2.42 -19.12 -15.74
C ASP A 130 -0.99 -18.90 -15.24
N GLU A 131 -0.23 -19.97 -14.99
CA GLU A 131 1.11 -19.89 -14.39
C GLU A 131 2.06 -19.02 -15.23
N ALA A 132 2.01 -19.15 -16.56
CA ALA A 132 2.87 -18.41 -17.46
C ALA A 132 2.42 -16.95 -17.60
N THR A 133 1.15 -16.73 -17.94
CA THR A 133 0.64 -15.39 -18.25
C THR A 133 0.48 -14.54 -17.00
N GLY A 134 0.10 -15.14 -15.88
CA GLY A 134 0.05 -14.49 -14.58
C GLY A 134 1.40 -13.89 -14.25
N GLN A 135 2.47 -14.70 -14.25
CA GLN A 135 3.83 -14.22 -13.96
C GLN A 135 4.31 -13.15 -14.96
N LEU A 136 4.01 -13.33 -16.25
CA LEU A 136 4.37 -12.36 -17.29
C LEU A 136 3.77 -10.96 -17.03
N LEU A 137 2.52 -10.86 -16.55
CA LEU A 137 1.86 -9.58 -16.27
C LEU A 137 2.59 -8.75 -15.20
N PHE A 138 3.34 -9.38 -14.30
CA PHE A 138 4.09 -8.71 -13.23
C PHE A 138 5.57 -8.52 -13.55
N GLN A 139 6.03 -9.02 -14.70
CA GLN A 139 7.45 -8.89 -15.07
C GLN A 139 7.89 -7.42 -15.17
N ALA A 140 7.01 -6.55 -15.67
CA ALA A 140 7.27 -5.11 -15.76
C ALA A 140 7.32 -4.41 -14.38
N HIS A 141 6.83 -5.06 -13.32
CA HIS A 141 6.87 -4.59 -11.93
C HIS A 141 8.03 -5.20 -11.13
N SER A 142 8.94 -5.96 -11.75
CA SER A 142 9.99 -6.70 -11.02
C SER A 142 10.85 -5.79 -10.12
N ALA A 143 11.31 -4.66 -10.66
CA ALA A 143 12.11 -3.69 -9.90
C ALA A 143 11.30 -3.04 -8.77
N TYR A 144 10.03 -2.72 -9.01
CA TYR A 144 9.11 -2.26 -7.97
C TYR A 144 8.95 -3.31 -6.86
N ASN A 145 8.77 -4.58 -7.19
CA ASN A 145 8.60 -5.65 -6.20
C ASN A 145 9.85 -5.86 -5.34
N GLU A 146 11.05 -5.75 -5.92
CA GLU A 146 12.31 -5.76 -5.16
C GLU A 146 12.40 -4.56 -4.19
N PHE A 147 12.01 -3.38 -4.66
CA PHE A 147 11.94 -2.17 -3.84
C PHE A 147 10.90 -2.26 -2.71
N ALA A 148 9.72 -2.81 -3.01
CA ALA A 148 8.57 -2.89 -2.12
C ALA A 148 8.70 -4.02 -1.08
N ALA A 149 9.60 -4.98 -1.32
CA ALA A 149 9.75 -6.19 -0.52
C ALA A 149 10.00 -5.99 0.98
N PRO A 150 10.95 -5.12 1.40
CA PRO A 150 11.17 -4.81 2.81
C PRO A 150 9.98 -4.14 3.50
N PHE A 151 9.08 -3.52 2.73
CA PHE A 151 7.87 -2.88 3.24
C PHE A 151 6.67 -3.84 3.26
N GLY A 152 6.83 -5.11 2.84
CA GLY A 152 5.72 -6.05 2.70
C GLY A 152 4.65 -5.57 1.71
N CYS A 153 5.01 -4.71 0.75
CA CYS A 153 4.09 -4.06 -0.18
C CYS A 153 4.19 -4.64 -1.61
N GLN A 154 4.65 -5.88 -1.71
CA GLN A 154 4.86 -6.54 -2.99
C GLN A 154 3.53 -7.02 -3.58
N ILE A 155 3.51 -7.25 -4.89
CA ILE A 155 2.32 -7.67 -5.63
C ILE A 155 2.68 -8.82 -6.58
N TRP A 156 1.79 -9.80 -6.70
CA TRP A 156 2.01 -10.97 -7.55
C TRP A 156 0.68 -11.57 -8.04
N PRO A 157 0.67 -12.56 -8.97
CA PRO A 157 -0.56 -12.97 -9.66
C PRO A 157 -1.68 -13.46 -8.73
N ALA A 158 -1.34 -14.24 -7.72
CA ALA A 158 -2.31 -14.74 -6.73
C ALA A 158 -2.81 -13.63 -5.78
N LYS A 159 -2.05 -12.54 -5.64
CA LYS A 159 -2.36 -11.41 -4.76
C LYS A 159 -1.92 -10.09 -5.39
N PRO A 160 -2.73 -9.52 -6.32
CA PRO A 160 -2.39 -8.30 -7.05
C PRO A 160 -2.58 -7.03 -6.19
N PHE A 161 -2.52 -7.14 -4.87
CA PHE A 161 -2.68 -6.09 -3.87
C PHE A 161 -2.09 -6.61 -2.56
N TRP A 162 -1.98 -5.76 -1.54
CA TRP A 162 -1.61 -6.16 -0.18
C TRP A 162 -2.52 -5.45 0.82
N HIS A 163 -2.66 -6.03 2.01
CA HIS A 163 -3.31 -5.34 3.14
C HIS A 163 -2.59 -5.57 4.46
N GLN A 164 -2.61 -4.57 5.34
CA GLN A 164 -1.87 -4.58 6.61
C GLN A 164 -2.56 -3.72 7.67
N ASP A 165 -2.55 -4.17 8.92
CA ASP A 165 -3.18 -3.45 10.03
C ASP A 165 -2.19 -2.57 10.80
N ILE A 166 -2.66 -1.39 11.19
CA ILE A 166 -1.98 -0.52 12.13
C ILE A 166 -2.93 -0.23 13.29
N SER A 167 -2.51 -0.55 14.51
CA SER A 167 -3.27 -0.20 15.70
C SER A 167 -3.29 1.31 15.91
N LEU A 168 -4.49 1.85 16.11
CA LEU A 168 -4.74 3.17 16.66
C LEU A 168 -5.00 3.06 18.16
N GLU A 169 -5.44 4.16 18.77
CA GLU A 169 -5.77 4.22 20.19
C GLU A 169 -7.15 3.59 20.47
N ASN A 170 -7.43 3.25 21.73
CA ASN A 170 -8.74 2.76 22.19
C ASN A 170 -9.28 1.53 21.42
N GLY A 171 -8.37 0.62 21.02
CA GLY A 171 -8.72 -0.64 20.37
C GLY A 171 -9.32 -0.47 18.97
N VAL A 172 -9.07 0.65 18.30
CA VAL A 172 -9.41 0.86 16.90
C VAL A 172 -8.22 0.48 16.04
N ASN A 173 -8.45 -0.21 14.93
CA ASN A 173 -7.43 -0.52 13.93
C ASN A 173 -7.66 0.30 12.67
N LEU A 174 -6.57 0.56 11.94
CA LEU A 174 -6.57 1.07 10.58
C LEU A 174 -6.04 -0.03 9.68
N ARG A 175 -6.86 -0.58 8.80
CA ARG A 175 -6.44 -1.56 7.79
C ARG A 175 -6.12 -0.84 6.49
N LEU A 176 -4.86 -0.91 6.08
CA LEU A 176 -4.39 -0.32 4.85
C LEU A 176 -4.52 -1.35 3.73
N TYR A 177 -5.03 -0.92 2.58
CA TYR A 177 -5.07 -1.70 1.35
C TYR A 177 -4.26 -0.96 0.28
N GLY A 178 -3.17 -1.57 -0.18
CA GLY A 178 -2.41 -1.08 -1.33
C GLY A 178 -2.87 -1.75 -2.62
N LEU A 179 -3.59 -1.01 -3.45
CA LEU A 179 -4.19 -1.52 -4.69
C LEU A 179 -3.27 -1.29 -5.90
N THR A 180 -3.28 -2.23 -6.83
CA THR A 180 -2.52 -2.18 -8.08
C THR A 180 -3.41 -1.75 -9.22
N SER A 181 -3.45 -0.43 -9.48
CA SER A 181 -4.11 0.12 -10.68
C SER A 181 -3.27 0.00 -11.95
N THR A 182 -2.02 -0.48 -11.85
CA THR A 182 -1.00 -0.41 -12.91
C THR A 182 -0.88 -1.68 -13.76
N LEU A 183 -1.74 -2.69 -13.57
CA LEU A 183 -1.65 -3.95 -14.32
C LEU A 183 -1.77 -3.76 -15.85
N LEU A 184 -2.58 -2.78 -16.26
CA LEU A 184 -2.75 -2.41 -17.66
C LEU A 184 -1.93 -1.17 -18.06
N SER A 185 -1.14 -0.61 -17.14
CA SER A 185 -0.30 0.54 -17.45
C SER A 185 0.79 0.17 -18.45
N GLY A 186 1.17 1.14 -19.26
CA GLY A 186 2.24 0.96 -20.24
C GLY A 186 1.84 0.06 -21.41
N ARG A 187 0.53 -0.17 -21.64
CA ARG A 187 0.03 -0.99 -22.74
C ARG A 187 0.60 -0.53 -24.07
N GLU A 188 1.11 -1.47 -24.86
CA GLU A 188 1.85 -1.20 -26.11
C GLU A 188 3.11 -0.32 -25.94
N GLY A 189 3.58 -0.13 -24.70
CA GLY A 189 4.72 0.71 -24.36
C GLY A 189 4.44 2.21 -24.25
N ASN A 190 3.17 2.61 -24.25
CA ASN A 190 2.72 4.01 -24.28
C ASN A 190 2.44 4.58 -22.88
N ASP A 191 2.13 5.87 -22.78
CA ASP A 191 1.51 6.45 -21.60
C ASP A 191 0.04 6.02 -21.49
N ASP A 192 -0.47 6.04 -20.27
CA ASP A 192 -1.86 5.73 -19.96
C ASP A 192 -2.74 6.96 -20.27
N ASN A 193 -4.01 6.73 -20.62
CA ASN A 193 -5.02 7.78 -20.70
C ASN A 193 -6.16 7.55 -19.69
N GLU A 194 -6.99 8.56 -19.48
CA GLU A 194 -8.22 8.41 -18.71
C GLU A 194 -9.07 7.25 -19.28
N ARG A 195 -9.55 6.36 -18.39
CA ARG A 195 -10.33 5.15 -18.70
C ARG A 195 -9.58 4.03 -19.42
N ASP A 196 -8.24 4.06 -19.51
CA ASP A 196 -7.47 2.94 -20.08
C ASP A 196 -7.28 1.76 -19.12
N LEU A 197 -7.40 2.02 -17.80
CA LEU A 197 -7.00 1.08 -16.77
C LEU A 197 -8.19 0.30 -16.22
N TYR A 198 -7.91 -0.81 -15.52
CA TYR A 198 -8.95 -1.66 -14.93
C TYR A 198 -8.44 -2.21 -13.59
N LEU A 199 -9.14 -1.91 -12.51
CA LEU A 199 -8.70 -2.30 -11.16
C LEU A 199 -9.21 -3.68 -10.75
N SER A 200 -10.45 -4.00 -11.11
CA SER A 200 -11.18 -5.22 -10.77
C SER A 200 -11.73 -5.29 -9.34
N PRO A 201 -12.96 -5.82 -9.16
CA PRO A 201 -13.53 -6.15 -7.85
C PRO A 201 -12.66 -7.10 -7.00
N LEU A 202 -11.72 -7.80 -7.63
CA LEU A 202 -10.68 -8.62 -6.96
C LEU A 202 -9.92 -7.86 -5.86
N GLN A 203 -9.71 -6.56 -6.05
CA GLN A 203 -8.89 -5.74 -5.16
C GLN A 203 -9.74 -4.87 -4.22
N THR A 204 -11.05 -4.76 -4.49
CA THR A 204 -11.95 -3.87 -3.74
C THR A 204 -12.91 -4.61 -2.83
N VAL A 205 -12.60 -5.87 -2.47
CA VAL A 205 -13.36 -6.62 -1.44
C VAL A 205 -13.46 -5.80 -0.16
N LEU A 206 -12.32 -5.27 0.33
CA LEU A 206 -12.24 -4.35 1.47
C LEU A 206 -13.09 -4.84 2.65
N ASP A 207 -12.82 -6.08 3.07
CA ASP A 207 -13.64 -6.79 4.05
C ASP A 207 -13.82 -5.94 5.31
N PRO A 208 -15.07 -5.58 5.69
CA PRO A 208 -15.34 -4.88 6.93
C PRO A 208 -14.93 -5.77 8.11
N ALA A 209 -14.26 -5.18 9.09
CA ALA A 209 -13.88 -5.86 10.32
C ALA A 209 -14.28 -5.02 11.54
N PRO A 210 -14.68 -5.66 12.65
CA PRO A 210 -15.00 -4.95 13.89
C PRO A 210 -13.89 -4.00 14.31
N ASN A 211 -14.26 -2.80 14.76
CA ASN A 211 -13.34 -1.78 15.26
C ASN A 211 -12.23 -1.37 14.27
N THR A 212 -12.41 -1.64 12.98
CA THR A 212 -11.37 -1.44 11.97
C THR A 212 -11.86 -0.51 10.89
N LEU A 213 -11.09 0.56 10.63
CA LEU A 213 -11.32 1.47 9.51
C LEU A 213 -10.42 1.06 8.34
N ASN A 214 -11.00 0.97 7.15
CA ASN A 214 -10.23 0.71 5.95
C ASN A 214 -9.70 2.02 5.34
N LEU A 215 -8.41 2.01 4.97
CA LEU A 215 -7.73 3.03 4.17
C LEU A 215 -7.25 2.40 2.88
N VAL A 216 -7.63 2.96 1.74
CA VAL A 216 -7.17 2.56 0.42
C VAL A 216 -6.07 3.49 -0.05
N LEU A 217 -4.95 2.90 -0.48
CA LEU A 217 -3.87 3.55 -1.20
C LEU A 217 -3.85 3.00 -2.63
N CYS A 218 -4.00 3.87 -3.63
CA CYS A 218 -4.01 3.49 -5.04
C CYS A 218 -3.43 4.64 -5.86
N HIS A 219 -2.49 4.38 -6.78
CA HIS A 219 -1.87 5.46 -7.53
C HIS A 219 -2.87 6.24 -8.40
N HIS A 220 -3.56 5.54 -9.32
CA HIS A 220 -4.49 6.17 -10.24
C HIS A 220 -5.81 6.54 -9.57
N PRO A 221 -6.32 7.77 -9.79
CA PRO A 221 -7.67 8.17 -9.42
C PRO A 221 -8.75 7.38 -10.16
N ILE A 222 -9.95 7.36 -9.58
CA ILE A 222 -11.10 6.58 -10.07
C ILE A 222 -11.45 6.84 -11.54
N ASP A 223 -11.32 8.08 -12.02
CA ASP A 223 -11.68 8.43 -13.39
C ASP A 223 -10.67 7.96 -14.45
N TRP A 224 -9.55 7.38 -14.04
CA TRP A 224 -8.62 6.66 -14.91
C TRP A 224 -9.01 5.20 -15.12
N LEU A 225 -9.94 4.68 -14.32
CA LEU A 225 -10.38 3.29 -14.34
C LEU A 225 -11.64 3.14 -15.20
N ASP A 226 -11.63 2.18 -16.12
CA ASP A 226 -12.82 1.81 -16.91
C ASP A 226 -13.93 1.21 -16.03
N ASP A 227 -13.55 0.57 -14.91
CA ASP A 227 -14.46 0.11 -13.84
C ASP A 227 -14.66 1.13 -12.71
N GLY A 228 -14.35 2.41 -12.97
CA GLY A 228 -14.32 3.45 -11.94
C GLY A 228 -15.62 3.62 -11.14
N GLU A 229 -16.80 3.43 -11.75
CA GLU A 229 -18.08 3.51 -11.02
C GLU A 229 -18.18 2.42 -9.94
N ALA A 230 -17.93 1.15 -10.30
CA ALA A 230 -17.95 0.04 -9.36
C ALA A 230 -16.85 0.17 -8.28
N VAL A 231 -15.71 0.75 -8.65
CA VAL A 231 -14.64 1.07 -7.69
C VAL A 231 -15.09 2.15 -6.72
N ASP A 232 -15.68 3.25 -7.19
CA ASP A 232 -16.18 4.34 -6.33
C ASP A 232 -17.24 3.84 -5.35
N ASP A 233 -18.18 3.01 -5.81
CA ASP A 233 -19.20 2.37 -4.97
C ASP A 233 -18.57 1.50 -3.88
N ALA A 234 -17.59 0.67 -4.25
CA ALA A 234 -16.89 -0.20 -3.31
C ALA A 234 -16.12 0.61 -2.25
N LEU A 235 -15.39 1.65 -2.70
CA LEU A 235 -14.60 2.50 -1.83
C LEU A 235 -15.48 3.28 -0.86
N THR A 236 -16.47 4.02 -1.37
CA THR A 236 -17.35 4.85 -0.54
C THR A 236 -18.22 4.05 0.43
N ALA A 237 -18.50 2.77 0.12
CA ALA A 237 -19.24 1.88 1.02
C ALA A 237 -18.38 1.23 2.12
N ARG A 238 -17.09 0.95 1.85
CA ARG A 238 -16.27 0.07 2.71
C ARG A 238 -14.95 0.66 3.17
N ALA A 239 -14.58 1.87 2.75
CA ALA A 239 -13.35 2.55 3.17
C ALA A 239 -13.62 3.97 3.66
N ALA A 240 -13.01 4.29 4.80
CA ALA A 240 -13.07 5.61 5.41
C ALA A 240 -12.09 6.59 4.76
N PHE A 241 -11.03 6.08 4.14
CA PHE A 241 -9.96 6.90 3.58
C PHE A 241 -9.57 6.42 2.20
N HIS A 242 -9.53 7.32 1.21
CA HIS A 242 -9.11 7.02 -0.16
C HIS A 242 -7.92 7.90 -0.52
N VAL A 243 -6.76 7.31 -0.80
CA VAL A 243 -5.50 8.02 -1.00
C VAL A 243 -4.99 7.77 -2.41
N PHE A 244 -4.94 8.83 -3.23
CA PHE A 244 -4.56 8.80 -4.64
C PHE A 244 -3.39 9.73 -4.98
N GLY A 245 -2.68 9.41 -6.08
CA GLY A 245 -1.59 10.20 -6.68
C GLY A 245 -1.88 10.62 -8.12
N HIS A 246 -0.86 10.51 -8.98
CA HIS A 246 -0.89 10.55 -10.46
C HIS A 246 -1.21 11.92 -11.10
N LYS A 247 -2.25 12.60 -10.62
CA LYS A 247 -2.73 13.86 -11.22
C LYS A 247 -1.89 15.08 -10.87
N HIS A 248 -0.94 14.93 -9.95
CA HIS A 248 -0.09 15.98 -9.40
C HIS A 248 -0.86 17.19 -8.82
N LYS A 249 -2.17 17.03 -8.58
CA LYS A 249 -3.07 18.10 -8.14
C LYS A 249 -3.64 17.75 -6.79
N GLN A 250 -3.23 18.52 -5.80
CA GLN A 250 -3.70 18.37 -4.44
C GLN A 250 -5.20 18.66 -4.35
N ARG A 251 -5.98 17.66 -3.96
CA ARG A 251 -7.42 17.79 -3.71
C ARG A 251 -7.80 17.04 -2.44
N LEU A 252 -8.83 17.55 -1.77
CA LEU A 252 -9.36 16.99 -0.54
C LEU A 252 -10.88 17.03 -0.62
N VAL A 253 -11.51 15.87 -0.47
CA VAL A 253 -12.96 15.73 -0.30
C VAL A 253 -13.20 15.17 1.09
N MET A 254 -13.95 15.88 1.90
CA MET A 254 -14.38 15.45 3.24
C MET A 254 -15.88 15.25 3.19
N ASP A 255 -16.29 13.98 3.06
CA ASP A 255 -17.67 13.55 3.21
C ASP A 255 -17.94 13.14 4.68
N ALA A 256 -19.20 12.87 5.01
CA ALA A 256 -19.59 12.37 6.33
C ALA A 256 -19.03 10.96 6.61
N ASN A 257 -18.89 10.12 5.57
CA ASN A 257 -18.50 8.72 5.74
C ASN A 257 -17.08 8.41 5.27
N TYR A 258 -16.49 9.27 4.43
CA TYR A 258 -15.13 9.07 3.93
C TYR A 258 -14.37 10.37 3.73
N VAL A 259 -13.05 10.28 3.68
CA VAL A 259 -12.15 11.35 3.26
C VAL A 259 -11.33 10.87 2.06
N ARG A 260 -11.35 11.62 0.97
CA ARG A 260 -10.59 11.32 -0.26
C ARG A 260 -9.50 12.37 -0.48
N PHE A 261 -8.28 11.87 -0.65
CA PHE A 261 -7.06 12.63 -0.85
C PHE A 261 -6.55 12.40 -2.27
N ALA A 262 -6.26 13.47 -3.00
CA ALA A 262 -5.36 13.43 -4.15
C ALA A 262 -4.08 14.16 -3.78
N ALA A 263 -2.93 13.51 -3.94
CA ALA A 263 -1.63 14.09 -3.71
C ALA A 263 -1.25 15.08 -4.82
N ALA A 264 -0.52 16.13 -4.44
CA ALA A 264 0.40 16.77 -5.35
C ALA A 264 1.62 15.86 -5.57
N ALA A 265 2.34 16.09 -6.66
CA ALA A 265 3.63 15.44 -6.83
C ALA A 265 4.66 16.04 -5.87
N VAL A 266 5.57 15.21 -5.37
CA VAL A 266 6.78 15.71 -4.72
C VAL A 266 7.67 16.40 -5.75
N ASN A 267 7.76 15.83 -6.96
CA ASN A 267 8.54 16.36 -8.06
C ASN A 267 7.73 16.34 -9.36
N PRO A 268 6.80 17.30 -9.56
CA PRO A 268 6.09 17.42 -10.83
C PRO A 268 7.07 17.76 -11.96
N SER A 269 6.68 17.46 -13.20
CA SER A 269 7.49 17.83 -14.36
C SER A 269 7.67 19.35 -14.42
N ARG A 270 8.88 19.82 -14.74
CA ARG A 270 9.19 21.27 -14.82
C ARG A 270 8.37 22.01 -15.88
N GLY A 271 7.90 21.29 -16.90
CA GLY A 271 7.02 21.81 -17.94
C GLY A 271 5.56 21.94 -17.49
N GLU A 272 5.19 21.30 -16.38
CA GLU A 272 3.83 21.32 -15.86
C GLU A 272 3.45 22.70 -15.31
N ARG A 273 2.20 23.09 -15.54
CA ARG A 273 1.64 24.37 -15.10
C ARG A 273 0.24 24.15 -14.49
N PRO A 274 0.00 24.62 -13.25
CA PRO A 274 0.98 25.20 -12.33
C PRO A 274 2.03 24.17 -11.88
N TYR A 275 3.25 24.64 -11.61
CA TYR A 275 4.27 23.81 -10.95
C TYR A 275 4.00 23.87 -9.45
N ASP A 276 3.39 22.82 -8.90
CA ASP A 276 2.85 22.83 -7.53
C ASP A 276 3.33 21.61 -6.70
N PRO A 277 4.65 21.48 -6.43
CA PRO A 277 5.14 20.43 -5.53
C PRO A 277 4.44 20.46 -4.17
N GLY A 278 4.06 19.31 -3.61
CA GLY A 278 3.29 19.29 -2.37
C GLY A 278 3.31 17.96 -1.63
N TYR A 279 2.80 18.00 -0.40
CA TYR A 279 2.58 16.82 0.43
C TYR A 279 1.44 17.04 1.43
N ASN A 280 0.99 15.96 2.07
CA ASN A 280 -0.08 16.00 3.06
C ASN A 280 0.40 15.44 4.42
N LEU A 281 -0.10 16.04 5.50
CA LEU A 281 -0.02 15.49 6.86
C LEU A 281 -1.44 15.18 7.34
N ILE A 282 -1.67 13.94 7.76
CA ILE A 282 -2.98 13.44 8.16
C ILE A 282 -2.90 12.96 9.61
N ARG A 283 -3.62 13.60 10.52
CA ARG A 283 -3.77 13.15 11.90
C ARG A 283 -5.09 12.41 12.06
N LEU A 284 -5.00 11.22 12.61
CA LEU A 284 -6.14 10.43 13.07
C LEU A 284 -6.09 10.37 14.60
N GLU A 285 -7.15 10.80 15.26
CA GLU A 285 -7.30 10.78 16.72
C GLU A 285 -8.61 10.06 17.04
N VAL A 286 -8.54 9.05 17.92
CA VAL A 286 -9.72 8.27 18.31
C VAL A 286 -10.36 8.97 19.51
N GLU A 287 -11.59 9.45 19.32
CA GLU A 287 -12.40 10.09 20.36
C GLU A 287 -13.55 9.18 20.77
N GLY A 288 -14.03 9.32 22.01
CA GLY A 288 -15.13 8.52 22.55
C GLY A 288 -14.73 7.11 23.00
N ILE A 289 -15.71 6.36 23.49
CA ILE A 289 -15.57 4.99 24.02
C ILE A 289 -16.70 4.10 23.51
N GLY A 290 -16.46 2.80 23.41
CA GLY A 290 -17.48 1.83 22.97
C GLY A 290 -18.06 2.19 21.61
N THR A 291 -19.39 2.32 21.56
CA THR A 291 -20.21 2.57 20.36
C THR A 291 -20.14 4.03 19.88
N GLU A 292 -19.72 4.93 20.76
CA GLU A 292 -19.56 6.36 20.47
C GLU A 292 -18.19 6.67 19.87
N ARG A 293 -17.32 5.67 19.67
CA ARG A 293 -15.99 5.90 19.08
C ARG A 293 -16.09 6.54 17.71
N ARG A 294 -15.32 7.60 17.52
CA ARG A 294 -15.15 8.32 16.26
C ARG A 294 -13.67 8.55 16.02
N VAL A 295 -13.28 8.70 14.74
CA VAL A 295 -11.94 9.12 14.37
C VAL A 295 -12.02 10.55 13.87
N LYS A 296 -11.44 11.47 14.64
CA LYS A 296 -11.20 12.84 14.23
C LYS A 296 -10.04 12.85 13.23
N VAL A 297 -10.30 13.43 12.07
CA VAL A 297 -9.36 13.54 10.97
C VAL A 297 -8.93 14.99 10.85
N GLU A 298 -7.64 15.28 11.03
CA GLU A 298 -7.08 16.59 10.70
C GLU A 298 -6.10 16.48 9.54
N VAL A 299 -6.29 17.30 8.51
CA VAL A 299 -5.46 17.29 7.31
C VAL A 299 -4.79 18.64 7.18
N ARG A 300 -3.47 18.62 6.99
CA ARG A 300 -2.66 19.81 6.68
C ARG A 300 -2.01 19.60 5.34
N GLN A 301 -2.35 20.46 4.39
CA GLN A 301 -1.92 20.38 3.01
C GLN A 301 -0.79 21.38 2.80
N ARG A 302 0.34 20.92 2.26
CA ARG A 302 1.55 21.74 2.05
C ARG A 302 1.85 21.80 0.57
N ARG A 303 2.16 23.00 0.07
CA ARG A 303 2.60 23.22 -1.31
C ARG A 303 3.78 24.15 -1.37
N MET A 304 4.57 24.04 -2.43
CA MET A 304 5.64 24.98 -2.73
C MET A 304 5.06 26.32 -3.20
N GLN A 305 5.63 27.42 -2.71
CA GLN A 305 5.54 28.73 -3.34
C GLN A 305 6.89 29.10 -3.94
N ASP A 306 6.90 29.86 -5.03
CA ASP A 306 8.14 30.18 -5.76
C ASP A 306 8.96 31.30 -5.11
N ASN A 307 8.32 32.34 -4.56
CA ASN A 307 9.02 33.54 -4.10
C ASN A 307 8.53 34.04 -2.71
N PRO A 308 9.34 33.90 -1.65
CA PRO A 308 10.56 33.08 -1.59
C PRO A 308 10.23 31.60 -1.80
N GLU A 309 11.20 30.82 -2.30
CA GLU A 309 11.01 29.38 -2.52
C GLU A 309 10.88 28.65 -1.17
N ARG A 310 9.68 28.19 -0.83
CA ARG A 310 9.40 27.46 0.44
C ARG A 310 8.06 26.73 0.37
N PHE A 311 7.89 25.75 1.25
CA PHE A 311 6.57 25.17 1.47
C PHE A 311 5.71 26.06 2.37
N ILE A 312 4.42 26.17 2.04
CA ILE A 312 3.40 26.88 2.81
C ILE A 312 2.15 26.03 2.97
N ALA A 313 1.30 26.40 3.92
CA ALA A 313 -0.01 25.78 4.09
C ALA A 313 -0.94 26.16 2.93
N ILE A 314 -1.70 25.19 2.45
CA ILE A 314 -2.94 25.44 1.74
C ILE A 314 -4.00 25.71 2.79
N GLN A 315 -4.62 26.89 2.72
CA GLN A 315 -5.66 27.32 3.65
C GLN A 315 -7.04 26.89 3.16
N ASN A 316 -7.93 26.55 4.09
CA ASN A 316 -9.33 26.31 3.78
C ASN A 316 -10.07 27.64 3.50
N SER A 317 -11.35 27.57 3.14
CA SER A 317 -12.18 28.76 2.86
C SER A 317 -12.36 29.72 4.05
N GLN A 318 -12.01 29.29 5.25
CA GLN A 318 -12.03 30.08 6.48
C GLN A 318 -10.66 30.66 6.85
N GLY A 319 -9.63 30.45 6.01
CA GLY A 319 -8.27 30.92 6.25
C GLY A 319 -7.50 30.11 7.28
N GLN A 320 -7.95 28.89 7.60
CA GLN A 320 -7.25 28.00 8.53
C GLN A 320 -6.36 27.01 7.76
N ASP A 321 -5.22 26.67 8.35
CA ASP A 321 -4.23 25.75 7.76
C ASP A 321 -4.56 24.27 7.99
N VAL A 322 -5.73 23.98 8.57
CA VAL A 322 -6.19 22.64 8.91
C VAL A 322 -7.60 22.41 8.39
N PHE A 323 -7.80 21.24 7.81
CA PHE A 323 -9.10 20.73 7.40
C PHE A 323 -9.50 19.63 8.38
N THR A 324 -10.75 19.62 8.84
CA THR A 324 -11.21 18.68 9.87
C THR A 324 -12.43 17.91 9.41
N SER A 325 -12.46 16.60 9.65
CA SER A 325 -13.65 15.74 9.51
C SER A 325 -13.74 14.79 10.71
N MET A 326 -14.87 14.11 10.85
CA MET A 326 -15.12 13.11 11.88
C MET A 326 -15.73 11.87 11.22
N ILE A 327 -15.09 10.72 11.39
CA ILE A 327 -15.54 9.45 10.80
C ILE A 327 -16.05 8.52 11.90
N CYS A 328 -17.17 7.84 11.64
CA CYS A 328 -17.68 6.82 12.55
C CYS A 328 -16.84 5.54 12.47
N VAL A 329 -16.49 4.97 13.61
CA VAL A 329 -15.89 3.63 13.65
C VAL A 329 -17.02 2.61 13.47
N PRO A 330 -16.96 1.70 12.49
CA PRO A 330 -17.96 0.66 12.32
C PRO A 330 -17.95 -0.25 13.55
N GLU A 331 -19.08 -0.30 14.24
CA GLU A 331 -19.35 -1.31 15.25
C GLU A 331 -20.09 -2.46 14.54
N GLU A 332 -19.34 -3.31 13.86
CA GLU A 332 -19.87 -4.62 13.52
C GLU A 332 -19.66 -5.49 14.77
N GLY A 333 -20.76 -5.84 15.44
CA GLY A 333 -20.72 -6.80 16.54
C GLY A 333 -20.10 -8.11 16.07
N ASP A 334 -19.53 -8.89 16.99
CA ASP A 334 -18.99 -10.21 16.65
C ASP A 334 -20.00 -10.98 15.80
N LEU A 335 -19.57 -11.43 14.61
CA LEU A 335 -20.38 -12.24 13.70
C LEU A 335 -20.92 -13.53 14.36
N PHE A 336 -20.36 -13.88 15.52
CA PHE A 336 -20.77 -15.00 16.35
C PHE A 336 -21.08 -14.53 17.78
N ALA A 337 -22.20 -13.81 17.96
CA ALA A 337 -22.93 -13.98 19.21
C ALA A 337 -23.29 -15.48 19.28
N THR A 338 -22.68 -16.21 20.21
CA THR A 338 -23.05 -17.59 20.54
C THR A 338 -24.55 -17.61 20.84
N MET A 339 -25.36 -18.00 19.84
CA MET A 339 -26.71 -18.44 20.13
C MET A 339 -26.57 -19.73 20.93
N GLU A 340 -26.66 -19.62 22.25
CA GLU A 340 -27.05 -20.74 23.09
C GLU A 340 -28.41 -21.22 22.57
N LEU A 341 -28.39 -22.23 21.70
CA LEU A 341 -29.58 -22.96 21.31
C LEU A 341 -30.18 -23.55 22.59
N PRO A 342 -31.49 -23.37 22.84
CA PRO A 342 -32.14 -24.01 23.97
C PRO A 342 -32.02 -25.52 23.83
N ASP A 343 -31.52 -26.13 24.91
CA ASP A 343 -31.26 -27.55 25.06
C ASP A 343 -32.54 -28.37 24.78
N GLN A 344 -32.71 -28.81 23.53
CA GLN A 344 -33.65 -29.85 23.18
C GLN A 344 -32.88 -31.13 22.89
N ALA A 345 -32.85 -31.98 23.92
CA ALA A 345 -32.34 -33.33 23.86
C ALA A 345 -32.97 -34.11 22.69
N VAL A 346 -32.16 -34.35 21.65
CA VAL A 346 -32.39 -35.43 20.70
C VAL A 346 -31.20 -36.37 20.82
N SER A 347 -31.44 -37.50 21.48
CA SER A 347 -30.49 -38.60 21.63
C SER A 347 -30.20 -39.21 20.25
N VAL A 348 -28.97 -39.06 19.76
CA VAL A 348 -28.43 -39.93 18.71
C VAL A 348 -27.01 -40.31 19.13
N MET A 349 -26.81 -41.60 19.41
CA MET A 349 -25.51 -42.19 19.74
C MET A 349 -24.60 -42.17 18.50
N TYR A 350 -23.44 -41.53 18.59
CA TYR A 350 -22.23 -41.86 17.84
C TYR A 350 -20.99 -41.66 18.75
N GLY A 351 -19.98 -42.50 18.53
CA GLY A 351 -18.84 -42.74 19.42
C GLY A 351 -17.83 -41.59 19.57
N PRO A 352 -16.73 -41.81 20.32
CA PRO A 352 -15.88 -40.74 20.81
C PRO A 352 -14.89 -40.30 19.74
N ASP A 353 -15.13 -39.14 19.13
CA ASP A 353 -14.09 -38.37 18.46
C ASP A 353 -13.84 -37.10 19.28
N GLU A 354 -12.65 -37.04 19.88
CA GLU A 354 -12.09 -35.85 20.52
C GLU A 354 -11.79 -34.81 19.43
N HIS A 355 -12.70 -33.86 19.24
CA HIS A 355 -12.40 -32.60 18.58
C HIS A 355 -12.74 -31.45 19.51
N SER A 356 -11.67 -30.83 20.04
CA SER A 356 -11.72 -29.59 20.79
C SER A 356 -12.28 -28.49 19.89
N SER A 357 -13.51 -28.04 20.18
CA SER A 357 -14.09 -26.84 19.60
C SER A 357 -13.44 -25.59 20.21
N GLY A 358 -12.31 -25.17 19.66
CA GLY A 358 -11.80 -23.82 19.85
C GLY A 358 -12.44 -22.90 18.82
N ALA A 359 -13.16 -21.87 19.26
CA ALA A 359 -13.63 -20.80 18.40
C ALA A 359 -12.41 -20.10 17.79
N GLN A 360 -12.12 -20.40 16.52
CA GLN A 360 -11.11 -19.68 15.74
C GLN A 360 -11.74 -18.39 15.25
N THR A 361 -11.38 -17.27 15.88
CA THR A 361 -11.35 -16.00 15.16
C THR A 361 -10.48 -16.21 13.92
N VAL A 362 -11.01 -15.93 12.73
CA VAL A 362 -10.24 -16.03 11.48
C VAL A 362 -9.15 -14.96 11.56
N HIS A 363 -7.95 -15.36 11.99
CA HIS A 363 -6.80 -14.49 12.11
C HIS A 363 -6.26 -14.21 10.71
N ASP A 364 -6.49 -13.01 10.19
CA ASP A 364 -5.93 -12.58 8.91
C ASP A 364 -4.41 -12.41 9.06
N ALA A 365 -3.67 -13.43 8.63
CA ALA A 365 -2.23 -13.51 8.81
C ALA A 365 -1.50 -12.35 8.12
N GLU A 366 -1.89 -11.96 6.91
CA GLU A 366 -1.24 -10.82 6.25
C GLU A 366 -1.57 -9.51 6.96
N ALA A 367 -2.81 -9.30 7.40
CA ALA A 367 -3.16 -8.10 8.16
C ALA A 367 -2.28 -7.94 9.41
N SER A 368 -2.02 -9.05 10.12
CA SER A 368 -1.14 -9.08 11.30
C SER A 368 0.34 -8.80 10.97
N MET A 369 0.77 -8.97 9.70
CA MET A 369 2.10 -8.55 9.25
C MET A 369 2.28 -7.03 9.30
N GLY A 370 1.22 -6.27 9.57
CA GLY A 370 1.26 -4.83 9.81
C GLY A 370 1.83 -4.41 11.17
N GLU A 371 1.91 -5.34 12.13
CA GLU A 371 2.40 -5.05 13.49
C GLU A 371 3.89 -4.65 13.51
N ALA A 372 4.26 -3.75 14.43
CA ALA A 372 5.59 -3.14 14.43
C ALA A 372 6.73 -4.17 14.52
N ASP A 373 6.62 -5.14 15.43
CA ASP A 373 7.65 -6.18 15.64
C ASP A 373 7.78 -7.09 14.42
N THR A 374 6.65 -7.48 13.83
CA THR A 374 6.62 -8.28 12.60
C THR A 374 7.24 -7.55 11.42
N ARG A 375 6.99 -6.23 11.27
CA ARG A 375 7.55 -5.45 10.17
C ARG A 375 9.03 -5.13 10.35
N ASP A 376 9.51 -4.90 11.58
CA ASP A 376 10.96 -4.80 11.81
C ASP A 376 11.66 -6.11 11.43
N LEU A 377 11.07 -7.26 11.79
CA LEU A 377 11.56 -8.57 11.36
C LEU A 377 11.59 -8.70 9.83
N LEU A 378 10.53 -8.28 9.12
CA LEU A 378 10.54 -8.28 7.65
C LEU A 378 11.72 -7.45 7.10
N TYR A 379 11.91 -6.24 7.62
CA TYR A 379 12.99 -5.37 7.17
C TYR A 379 14.37 -6.01 7.39
N ARG A 380 14.56 -6.65 8.55
CA ARG A 380 15.79 -7.38 8.90
C ARG A 380 16.02 -8.60 8.00
N PHE A 381 14.97 -9.40 7.76
CA PHE A 381 15.01 -10.54 6.84
C PHE A 381 15.44 -10.12 5.42
N TRP A 382 14.93 -8.99 4.92
CA TRP A 382 15.30 -8.46 3.60
C TRP A 382 16.70 -7.82 3.53
N ASN A 383 17.32 -7.52 4.68
CA ASN A 383 18.73 -7.08 4.73
C ASN A 383 19.74 -8.23 4.66
N LEU A 384 19.29 -9.48 4.86
CA LEU A 384 20.15 -10.66 4.70
C LEU A 384 20.57 -10.84 3.22
N THR A 385 21.48 -11.77 2.97
CA THR A 385 21.78 -12.20 1.59
C THR A 385 20.70 -13.15 1.06
N SER A 386 20.56 -13.27 -0.27
CA SER A 386 19.61 -14.21 -0.88
C SER A 386 19.86 -15.67 -0.48
N SER A 387 21.10 -16.04 -0.16
CA SER A 387 21.43 -17.38 0.36
C SER A 387 20.90 -17.57 1.77
N GLN A 388 21.16 -16.61 2.67
CA GLN A 388 20.69 -16.67 4.05
C GLN A 388 19.16 -16.73 4.15
N ARG A 389 18.44 -15.92 3.36
CA ARG A 389 16.96 -16.01 3.29
C ARG A 389 16.48 -17.39 2.86
N ARG A 390 17.18 -17.98 1.88
CA ARG A 390 16.86 -19.33 1.38
C ARG A 390 17.08 -20.39 2.45
N ASP A 391 18.19 -20.29 3.17
CA ASP A 391 18.54 -21.22 4.24
C ASP A 391 17.49 -21.18 5.36
N ILE A 392 17.05 -19.99 5.77
CA ILE A 392 15.98 -19.82 6.76
C ILE A 392 14.67 -20.43 6.24
N ALA A 393 14.23 -20.06 5.04
CA ALA A 393 12.96 -20.54 4.51
C ALA A 393 12.96 -22.07 4.29
N THR A 394 14.10 -22.64 3.93
CA THR A 394 14.27 -24.10 3.77
C THR A 394 14.31 -24.82 5.11
N SER A 395 15.05 -24.30 6.10
CA SER A 395 15.18 -24.96 7.41
C SER A 395 13.86 -24.98 8.19
N LEU A 396 13.02 -23.96 8.00
CA LEU A 396 11.69 -23.86 8.60
C LEU A 396 10.57 -24.50 7.75
N GLY A 397 10.90 -25.10 6.60
CA GLY A 397 9.91 -25.76 5.74
C GLY A 397 8.87 -24.82 5.13
N LEU A 398 9.23 -23.55 4.87
CA LEU A 398 8.34 -22.51 4.36
C LEU A 398 8.27 -22.45 2.83
N LEU A 399 9.03 -23.29 2.12
CA LEU A 399 9.06 -23.34 0.65
C LEU A 399 8.37 -24.61 0.15
N GLN A 400 7.44 -24.44 -0.79
CA GLN A 400 6.75 -25.54 -1.46
C GLN A 400 7.44 -25.93 -2.77
N ASP A 401 7.06 -27.10 -3.31
CA ASP A 401 7.53 -27.55 -4.61
C ASP A 401 7.15 -26.53 -5.71
N GLY A 402 8.16 -26.03 -6.41
CA GLY A 402 7.99 -25.04 -7.48
C GLY A 402 8.22 -23.59 -7.07
N ASP A 403 8.19 -23.25 -5.77
CA ASP A 403 8.41 -21.87 -5.29
C ASP A 403 9.79 -21.32 -5.69
N MET A 404 10.77 -22.21 -5.89
CA MET A 404 12.10 -21.87 -6.37
C MET A 404 12.14 -21.31 -7.80
N LYS A 405 11.04 -21.43 -8.57
CA LYS A 405 10.88 -20.81 -9.88
C LYS A 405 10.31 -19.40 -9.82
N LEU A 406 9.67 -19.04 -8.70
CA LEU A 406 9.06 -17.73 -8.51
C LEU A 406 10.13 -16.65 -8.31
N PRO A 407 9.84 -15.39 -8.67
CA PRO A 407 10.67 -14.25 -8.29
C PRO A 407 10.92 -14.23 -6.78
N GLU A 408 12.11 -13.76 -6.38
CA GLU A 408 12.52 -13.76 -4.97
C GLU A 408 11.55 -12.98 -4.05
N PRO A 409 11.06 -11.78 -4.44
CA PRO A 409 10.01 -11.08 -3.70
C PRO A 409 8.79 -11.98 -3.42
N GLU A 410 8.12 -12.46 -4.47
CA GLU A 410 6.92 -13.31 -4.33
C GLU A 410 7.18 -14.54 -3.48
N ARG A 411 8.29 -15.26 -3.74
CA ARG A 411 8.66 -16.47 -2.99
C ARG A 411 8.67 -16.23 -1.49
N TYR A 412 9.41 -15.21 -1.05
CA TYR A 412 9.55 -14.96 0.38
C TYR A 412 8.36 -14.21 0.97
N GLY A 413 7.65 -13.40 0.18
CA GLY A 413 6.36 -12.83 0.60
C GLY A 413 5.36 -13.93 0.96
N ARG A 414 5.21 -14.94 0.09
CA ARG A 414 4.36 -16.12 0.36
C ARG A 414 4.86 -16.92 1.56
N ALA A 415 6.16 -17.18 1.66
CA ALA A 415 6.76 -17.91 2.78
C ALA A 415 6.54 -17.23 4.13
N LEU A 416 6.61 -15.89 4.18
CA LEU A 416 6.42 -15.12 5.41
C LEU A 416 4.95 -15.03 5.83
N ILE A 417 4.03 -14.88 4.87
CA ILE A 417 2.59 -14.99 5.16
C ILE A 417 2.26 -16.38 5.70
N TRP A 418 2.79 -17.43 5.08
CA TRP A 418 2.63 -18.80 5.53
C TRP A 418 3.22 -19.03 6.94
N ALA A 419 4.37 -18.43 7.25
CA ALA A 419 4.95 -18.49 8.59
C ALA A 419 4.04 -17.83 9.65
N ALA A 420 3.35 -16.75 9.30
CA ALA A 420 2.36 -16.11 10.16
C ALA A 420 1.10 -16.97 10.33
N GLU A 421 0.61 -17.61 9.26
CA GLU A 421 -0.49 -18.58 9.32
C GLU A 421 -0.17 -19.77 10.23
N LEU A 422 1.08 -20.25 10.19
CA LEU A 422 1.58 -21.32 11.06
C LEU A 422 1.95 -20.86 12.47
N GLN A 423 1.86 -19.56 12.78
CA GLN A 423 2.26 -18.98 14.07
C GLN A 423 3.72 -19.27 14.47
N ILE A 424 4.64 -19.30 13.49
CA ILE A 424 6.08 -19.57 13.72
C ILE A 424 6.97 -18.35 13.43
N MET A 425 6.42 -17.14 13.42
CA MET A 425 7.18 -15.90 13.20
C MET A 425 8.30 -15.67 14.22
N GLU A 426 8.14 -16.15 15.46
CA GLU A 426 9.21 -16.12 16.46
C GLU A 426 10.42 -16.98 16.07
N GLN A 427 10.19 -18.11 15.39
CA GLN A 427 11.28 -18.98 14.90
C GLN A 427 12.02 -18.31 13.73
N VAL A 428 11.28 -17.64 12.83
CA VAL A 428 11.87 -16.80 11.79
C VAL A 428 12.73 -15.70 12.42
N ALA A 429 12.24 -15.03 13.48
CA ALA A 429 12.99 -14.01 14.20
C ALA A 429 14.30 -14.53 14.81
N ALA A 430 14.26 -15.73 15.42
CA ALA A 430 15.42 -16.35 16.01
C ALA A 430 16.50 -16.69 14.96
N GLU A 431 16.11 -17.23 13.80
CA GLU A 431 17.04 -17.54 12.72
C GLU A 431 17.61 -16.28 12.04
N VAL A 432 16.80 -15.22 11.86
CA VAL A 432 17.30 -13.92 11.37
C VAL A 432 18.34 -13.36 12.35
N ALA A 433 18.04 -13.31 13.65
CA ALA A 433 18.95 -12.80 14.67
C ALA A 433 20.29 -13.56 14.72
N ARG A 434 20.29 -14.86 14.43
CA ARG A 434 21.51 -15.68 14.36
C ARG A 434 22.46 -15.28 13.23
N LEU A 435 21.94 -14.67 12.16
CA LEU A 435 22.67 -14.35 10.93
C LEU A 435 23.06 -12.87 10.82
N GLU A 436 22.60 -12.03 11.74
CA GLU A 436 22.91 -10.58 11.81
C GLU A 436 24.25 -10.26 12.51
N ILE A 437 25.03 -11.29 12.87
CA ILE A 437 26.31 -11.18 13.60
C ILE A 437 27.43 -10.61 12.73
#